data_AF-A0A815FCI4-F1
#
_entry.id   AF-A0A815FCI4-F1
#
_cell.length_a   1.000
_cell.length_b   1.000
_cell.length_c   1.000
_cell.angle_alpha   90.00
_cell.angle_beta   90.00
_cell.angle_gamma   90.00
#
_symmetry.space_group_name_H-M   'P 1'
#
loop_
_entity.id
_entity.type
_entity.pdbx_description
1 polymer ?
#
loop_
_entity_poly.entity_id
_entity_poly.type
_entity_poly.pdbx_seq_one_letter_code
_entity_poly.pdbx_strand_id
1 'polypeptide(L)'
;MSRTVLNKLLLHSFENYNVLFNEFQFHNHNPHHLGSLYLLGATDDKLEKAYEIMCKELVPYETSPQEINLSNWRTYLGDKDFCKSYRDFFHEQLTTSGNNWHEKLKEFLLDNEEHPLINGVICGLAHPLIHIGYAFELDSQIVGIEALAMTAVSYNYLHDIVDKLKPPKSPSKSAIEIFKDIRLDNRLPSYDTSDVPTLEEIVKNYTDSVLSHYNQWKMNKENIEKTIEELFDLAVYAYGATHKPNDIEFGFVLLHLGAIHRERPG
;
A
#
# COMPACT_ATOMS: atom_id res chain seq x y z
N MET A 1 13.03 0.24 -25.18
CA MET A 1 12.95 -0.95 -24.31
C MET A 1 11.62 -1.62 -24.54
N SER A 2 11.58 -2.95 -24.47
CA SER A 2 10.37 -3.69 -24.84
C SER A 2 9.47 -3.88 -23.63
N ARG A 3 8.24 -3.32 -23.67
CA ARG A 3 7.20 -3.60 -22.67
C ARG A 3 6.82 -5.10 -22.64
N THR A 4 7.17 -5.85 -23.68
CA THR A 4 6.88 -7.29 -23.81
C THR A 4 7.53 -8.13 -22.72
N VAL A 5 8.81 -7.88 -22.37
CA VAL A 5 9.50 -8.69 -21.34
C VAL A 5 8.94 -8.41 -19.96
N LEU A 6 8.73 -7.13 -19.61
CA LEU A 6 8.04 -6.75 -18.37
C LEU A 6 6.69 -7.47 -18.25
N ASN A 7 5.83 -7.34 -19.26
CA ASN A 7 4.49 -7.93 -19.23
C ASN A 7 4.54 -9.46 -19.11
N LYS A 8 5.49 -10.12 -19.78
CA LYS A 8 5.69 -11.58 -19.67
C LYS A 8 6.07 -11.99 -18.25
N LEU A 9 6.98 -11.26 -17.60
CA LEU A 9 7.43 -11.57 -16.24
C LEU A 9 6.34 -11.30 -15.20
N LEU A 10 5.57 -10.20 -15.36
CA LEU A 10 4.42 -9.90 -14.51
C LEU A 10 3.33 -10.97 -14.65
N LEU A 11 2.99 -11.38 -15.87
CA LEU A 11 2.02 -12.45 -16.12
C LEU A 11 2.50 -13.78 -15.51
N HIS A 12 3.77 -14.14 -15.72
CA HIS A 12 4.33 -15.34 -15.11
C HIS A 12 4.26 -15.29 -13.58
N SER A 13 4.51 -14.13 -12.97
CA SER A 13 4.37 -13.96 -11.52
C SER A 13 2.93 -14.20 -11.07
N PHE A 14 1.98 -13.53 -11.73
CA PHE A 14 0.55 -13.62 -11.42
C PHE A 14 0.01 -15.06 -11.50
N GLU A 15 0.43 -15.82 -12.50
CA GLU A 15 -0.01 -17.19 -12.72
C GLU A 15 0.57 -18.16 -11.69
N ASN A 16 1.81 -17.94 -11.24
CA ASN A 16 2.58 -18.94 -10.49
C ASN A 16 2.79 -18.62 -9.01
N TYR A 17 2.67 -17.35 -8.59
CA TYR A 17 3.05 -16.92 -7.24
C TYR A 17 1.96 -16.12 -6.54
N ASN A 18 1.75 -16.45 -5.27
CA ASN A 18 0.83 -15.77 -4.38
C ASN A 18 1.24 -14.30 -4.17
N VAL A 19 0.27 -13.39 -3.96
CA VAL A 19 0.56 -11.98 -3.58
C VAL A 19 1.14 -11.89 -2.17
N LEU A 20 1.04 -12.96 -1.36
CA LEU A 20 1.68 -13.10 -0.06
C LEU A 20 2.63 -14.30 -0.03
N PHE A 21 3.75 -14.20 0.69
CA PHE A 21 4.70 -15.29 0.90
C PHE A 21 5.25 -15.29 2.33
N ASN A 22 6.14 -16.25 2.65
CA ASN A 22 6.72 -16.44 3.98
C ASN A 22 5.63 -16.55 5.08
N GLU A 23 4.87 -17.64 5.06
CA GLU A 23 3.72 -17.86 5.96
C GLU A 23 2.71 -16.69 5.92
N PHE A 24 2.55 -16.12 4.72
CA PHE A 24 1.70 -14.97 4.40
C PHE A 24 2.02 -13.71 5.22
N GLN A 25 3.26 -13.55 5.69
CA GLN A 25 3.70 -12.35 6.40
C GLN A 25 4.22 -11.26 5.46
N PHE A 26 4.74 -11.64 4.29
CA PHE A 26 5.35 -10.72 3.33
C PHE A 26 4.54 -10.63 2.03
N HIS A 27 4.74 -9.54 1.28
CA HIS A 27 4.02 -9.23 0.04
C HIS A 27 4.89 -9.49 -1.17
N ASN A 28 4.34 -10.07 -2.23
CA ASN A 28 5.08 -10.27 -3.47
C ASN A 28 5.44 -8.92 -4.12
N HIS A 29 6.73 -8.58 -4.09
CA HIS A 29 7.25 -7.31 -4.59
C HIS A 29 7.59 -7.33 -6.08
N ASN A 30 7.34 -8.41 -6.83
CA ASN A 30 7.70 -8.50 -8.25
C ASN A 30 7.19 -7.31 -9.07
N PRO A 31 5.91 -6.90 -8.97
CA PRO A 31 5.44 -5.73 -9.71
C PRO A 31 6.15 -4.43 -9.36
N HIS A 32 6.52 -4.25 -8.08
CA HIS A 32 7.21 -3.05 -7.61
C HIS A 32 8.65 -2.99 -8.15
N HIS A 33 9.39 -4.11 -8.03
CA HIS A 33 10.78 -4.17 -8.49
C HIS A 33 10.88 -4.11 -10.01
N LEU A 34 10.12 -4.93 -10.72
CA LEU A 34 10.16 -4.97 -12.19
C LEU A 34 9.65 -3.65 -12.78
N GLY A 35 8.56 -3.11 -12.23
CA GLY A 35 8.03 -1.80 -12.62
C GLY A 35 9.06 -0.69 -12.45
N SER A 36 9.68 -0.60 -11.27
CA SER A 36 10.72 0.41 -11.01
C SER A 36 11.91 0.29 -11.95
N LEU A 37 12.44 -0.92 -12.12
CA LEU A 37 13.58 -1.16 -13.00
C LEU A 37 13.24 -0.78 -14.44
N TYR A 38 12.06 -1.13 -14.92
CA TYR A 38 11.60 -0.77 -16.26
C TYR A 38 11.49 0.75 -16.43
N LEU A 39 10.84 1.46 -15.48
CA LEU A 39 10.68 2.92 -15.52
C LEU A 39 12.02 3.65 -15.45
N LEU A 40 13.00 3.11 -14.71
CA LEU A 40 14.38 3.61 -14.64
C LEU A 40 15.25 3.22 -15.86
N GLY A 41 14.68 2.51 -16.83
CA GLY A 41 15.35 2.19 -18.07
C GLY A 41 16.24 0.94 -18.05
N ALA A 42 15.91 -0.05 -17.22
CA ALA A 42 16.57 -1.34 -17.23
C ALA A 42 16.36 -2.10 -18.55
N THR A 43 17.40 -2.80 -19.00
CA THR A 43 17.33 -3.69 -20.16
C THR A 43 16.55 -4.96 -19.84
N ASP A 44 16.02 -5.62 -20.87
CA ASP A 44 15.32 -6.91 -20.76
C ASP A 44 16.14 -7.94 -19.94
N ASP A 45 17.43 -8.12 -20.24
CA ASP A 45 18.34 -9.00 -19.46
C ASP A 45 18.42 -8.65 -17.96
N LYS A 46 18.28 -7.37 -17.59
CA LYS A 46 18.32 -6.93 -16.19
C LYS A 46 16.99 -7.25 -15.51
N LEU A 47 15.87 -7.11 -16.21
CA LEU A 47 14.55 -7.48 -15.70
C LEU A 47 14.47 -8.99 -15.45
N GLU A 48 14.92 -9.80 -16.40
CA GLU A 48 14.93 -11.27 -16.25
C GLU A 48 15.83 -11.71 -15.09
N LYS A 49 17.06 -11.18 -14.97
CA LYS A 49 17.95 -11.48 -13.84
C LYS A 49 17.38 -11.05 -12.49
N ALA A 50 16.73 -9.88 -12.43
CA ALA A 50 16.06 -9.43 -11.21
C ALA A 50 14.93 -10.40 -10.85
N TYR A 51 14.10 -10.78 -11.82
CA TYR A 51 13.00 -11.72 -11.62
C TYR A 51 13.47 -13.09 -11.11
N GLU A 52 14.52 -13.65 -11.70
CA GLU A 52 15.13 -14.92 -11.29
C GLU A 52 15.59 -14.91 -9.83
N ILE A 53 16.03 -13.76 -9.31
CA ILE A 53 16.44 -13.62 -7.92
C ILE A 53 15.20 -13.50 -7.03
N MET A 54 14.28 -12.60 -7.37
CA MET A 54 13.12 -12.27 -6.54
C MET A 54 12.16 -13.46 -6.37
N CYS A 55 11.99 -14.30 -7.39
CA CYS A 55 11.02 -15.40 -7.35
C CYS A 55 11.43 -16.59 -6.48
N LYS A 56 12.67 -16.64 -5.99
CA LYS A 56 13.19 -17.80 -5.23
C LYS A 56 12.48 -18.03 -3.91
N GLU A 57 11.99 -16.96 -3.30
CA GLU A 57 11.31 -16.99 -1.99
C GLU A 57 9.79 -17.02 -2.12
N LEU A 58 9.27 -16.84 -3.35
CA LEU A 58 7.84 -16.79 -3.59
C LEU A 58 7.23 -18.19 -3.58
N VAL A 59 5.99 -18.25 -3.10
CA VAL A 59 5.22 -19.48 -2.97
C VAL A 59 4.04 -19.45 -3.93
N PRO A 60 3.59 -20.60 -4.45
CA PRO A 60 2.41 -20.66 -5.28
C PRO A 60 1.14 -20.34 -4.47
N TYR A 61 0.07 -20.00 -5.18
CA TYR A 61 -1.25 -19.89 -4.56
C TYR A 61 -1.70 -21.24 -4.01
N GLU A 62 -2.19 -21.22 -2.77
CA GLU A 62 -2.81 -22.38 -2.14
C GLU A 62 -4.29 -22.45 -2.49
N THR A 63 -4.87 -23.65 -2.40
CA THR A 63 -6.31 -23.83 -2.61
C THR A 63 -7.09 -23.17 -1.48
N SER A 64 -7.89 -22.15 -1.81
CA SER A 64 -8.75 -21.50 -0.83
C SER A 64 -9.88 -22.39 -0.33
N PRO A 65 -10.39 -22.18 0.89
CA PRO A 65 -11.43 -23.03 1.49
C PRO A 65 -12.73 -23.09 0.68
N GLN A 66 -13.09 -22.00 0.00
CA GLN A 66 -14.23 -21.93 -0.91
C GLN A 66 -14.05 -20.76 -1.89
N GLU A 67 -14.92 -20.70 -2.91
CA GLU A 67 -14.92 -19.62 -3.89
C GLU A 67 -15.45 -18.29 -3.33
N ILE A 68 -14.86 -17.19 -3.80
CA ILE A 68 -15.32 -15.82 -3.58
C ILE A 68 -16.15 -15.36 -4.78
N ASN A 69 -17.28 -14.72 -4.51
CA ASN A 69 -18.18 -14.13 -5.50
C ASN A 69 -18.82 -12.85 -4.95
N LEU A 70 -19.63 -12.18 -5.78
CA LEU A 70 -20.26 -10.90 -5.43
C LEU A 70 -21.09 -10.93 -4.15
N SER A 71 -21.63 -12.08 -3.73
CA SER A 71 -22.45 -12.17 -2.52
C SER A 71 -21.67 -12.40 -1.22
N ASN A 72 -20.41 -12.85 -1.30
CA ASN A 72 -19.63 -13.23 -0.10
C ASN A 72 -18.24 -12.57 -0.01
N TRP A 73 -17.80 -11.81 -1.02
CA TRP A 73 -16.43 -11.28 -1.06
C TRP A 73 -16.08 -10.36 0.10
N ARG A 74 -17.06 -9.74 0.77
CA ARG A 74 -16.80 -8.91 1.95
C ARG A 74 -16.68 -9.71 3.25
N THR A 75 -17.21 -10.94 3.28
CA THR A 75 -17.23 -11.79 4.47
C THR A 75 -15.84 -12.26 4.90
N TYR A 76 -14.91 -12.41 3.96
CA TYR A 76 -13.58 -13.00 4.18
C TYR A 76 -12.44 -11.98 4.09
N LEU A 77 -12.75 -10.68 4.22
CA LEU A 77 -11.71 -9.64 4.20
C LEU A 77 -10.74 -9.86 5.37
N GLY A 78 -9.45 -9.81 5.08
CA GLY A 78 -8.37 -10.09 6.02
C GLY A 78 -8.02 -11.57 6.19
N ASP A 79 -8.79 -12.47 5.57
CA ASP A 79 -8.51 -13.91 5.61
C ASP A 79 -7.55 -14.29 4.47
N LYS A 80 -6.32 -14.64 4.86
CA LYS A 80 -5.22 -14.93 3.94
C LYS A 80 -5.38 -16.26 3.23
N ASP A 81 -6.17 -17.20 3.78
CA ASP A 81 -6.44 -18.50 3.15
C ASP A 81 -7.29 -18.34 1.88
N PHE A 82 -8.00 -17.21 1.77
CA PHE A 82 -8.83 -16.86 0.61
C PHE A 82 -8.07 -16.17 -0.52
N CYS A 83 -6.74 -16.04 -0.41
CA CYS A 83 -5.96 -15.26 -1.37
C CYS A 83 -6.14 -15.70 -2.83
N LYS A 84 -6.15 -17.00 -3.10
CA LYS A 84 -6.38 -17.52 -4.46
C LYS A 84 -7.78 -17.19 -4.94
N SER A 85 -8.80 -17.40 -4.12
CA SER A 85 -10.18 -17.10 -4.51
C SER A 85 -10.44 -15.61 -4.70
N TYR A 86 -9.80 -14.72 -3.93
CA TYR A 86 -9.84 -13.29 -4.20
C TYR A 86 -9.16 -12.92 -5.52
N ARG A 87 -7.98 -13.49 -5.81
CA ARG A 87 -7.32 -13.32 -7.12
C ARG A 87 -8.25 -13.72 -8.26
N ASP A 88 -8.84 -14.93 -8.18
CA ASP A 88 -9.69 -15.48 -9.24
C ASP A 88 -10.96 -14.64 -9.43
N PHE A 89 -11.59 -14.24 -8.32
CA PHE A 89 -12.73 -13.33 -8.32
C PHE A 89 -12.39 -12.01 -9.01
N PHE A 90 -11.37 -11.28 -8.56
CA PHE A 90 -11.02 -10.00 -9.18
C PHE A 90 -10.52 -10.16 -10.62
N HIS A 91 -9.86 -11.26 -10.96
CA HIS A 91 -9.49 -11.57 -12.34
C HIS A 91 -10.72 -11.64 -13.25
N GLU A 92 -11.77 -12.37 -12.83
CA GLU A 92 -13.04 -12.42 -13.56
C GLU A 92 -13.66 -11.02 -13.70
N GLN A 93 -13.75 -10.27 -12.60
CA GLN A 93 -14.42 -8.98 -12.57
C GLN A 93 -13.72 -7.94 -13.46
N LEU A 94 -12.38 -7.88 -13.40
CA LEU A 94 -11.61 -6.90 -14.17
C LEU A 94 -11.50 -7.31 -15.64
N THR A 95 -11.30 -8.59 -15.94
CA THR A 95 -11.23 -9.07 -17.33
C THR A 95 -12.55 -8.83 -18.06
N THR A 96 -13.68 -9.08 -17.41
CA THR A 96 -15.02 -8.85 -17.98
C THR A 96 -15.27 -7.37 -18.32
N SER A 97 -14.62 -6.45 -17.60
CA SER A 97 -14.72 -5.01 -17.87
C SER A 97 -13.84 -4.53 -19.04
N GLY A 98 -12.96 -5.38 -19.57
CA GLY A 98 -12.09 -5.07 -20.71
C GLY A 98 -11.27 -3.78 -20.49
N ASN A 99 -11.38 -2.84 -21.43
CA ASN A 99 -10.65 -1.56 -21.37
C ASN A 99 -11.10 -0.65 -20.21
N ASN A 100 -12.23 -0.94 -19.55
CA ASN A 100 -12.77 -0.14 -18.44
C ASN A 100 -12.31 -0.63 -17.06
N TRP A 101 -11.27 -1.48 -17.01
CA TRP A 101 -10.81 -2.09 -15.76
C TRP A 101 -10.38 -1.10 -14.68
N HIS A 102 -9.87 0.08 -15.06
CA HIS A 102 -9.54 1.14 -14.10
C HIS A 102 -10.79 1.62 -13.33
N GLU A 103 -11.92 1.79 -14.02
CA GLU A 103 -13.16 2.20 -13.38
C GLU A 103 -13.75 1.06 -12.56
N LYS A 104 -13.63 -0.19 -13.04
CA LYS A 104 -14.06 -1.36 -12.26
C LYS A 104 -13.24 -1.57 -11.00
N LEU A 105 -11.92 -1.33 -11.06
CA LEU A 105 -11.04 -1.35 -9.90
C LEU A 105 -11.44 -0.26 -8.90
N LYS A 106 -11.69 0.96 -9.36
CA LYS A 106 -12.18 2.05 -8.50
C LYS A 106 -13.55 1.73 -7.89
N GLU A 107 -14.44 1.07 -8.61
CA GLU A 107 -15.74 0.63 -8.11
C GLU A 107 -15.59 -0.29 -6.88
N PHE A 108 -14.67 -1.26 -6.91
CA PHE A 108 -14.41 -2.11 -5.75
C PHE A 108 -13.75 -1.37 -4.59
N LEU A 109 -12.83 -0.43 -4.88
CA LEU A 109 -12.15 0.34 -3.85
C LEU A 109 -13.08 1.35 -3.17
N LEU A 110 -13.88 2.06 -3.95
CA LEU A 110 -14.64 3.25 -3.56
C LEU A 110 -16.15 2.98 -3.50
N ASP A 111 -16.56 1.75 -3.17
CA ASP A 111 -17.98 1.45 -3.03
C ASP A 111 -18.62 2.23 -1.86
N ASN A 112 -19.95 2.25 -1.83
CA ASN A 112 -20.71 3.05 -0.85
C ASN A 112 -20.99 2.28 0.45
N GLU A 113 -20.16 1.29 0.77
CA GLU A 113 -20.27 0.53 2.01
C GLU A 113 -19.78 1.36 3.20
N GLU A 114 -20.20 1.00 4.41
CA GLU A 114 -19.76 1.68 5.63
C GLU A 114 -18.23 1.63 5.78
N HIS A 115 -17.64 0.50 5.39
CA HIS A 115 -16.19 0.26 5.40
C HIS A 115 -15.72 -0.08 3.97
N PRO A 116 -15.47 0.94 3.13
CA PRO A 116 -15.06 0.73 1.75
C PRO A 116 -13.66 0.11 1.69
N LEU A 117 -13.39 -0.68 0.64
CA LEU A 117 -12.14 -1.43 0.54
C LEU A 117 -10.90 -0.52 0.47
N ILE A 118 -11.05 0.70 -0.06
CA ILE A 118 -10.00 1.72 -0.11
C ILE A 118 -9.41 2.02 1.27
N ASN A 119 -10.19 1.91 2.35
CA ASN A 119 -9.68 2.18 3.70
C ASN A 119 -8.70 1.10 4.16
N GLY A 120 -8.73 -0.08 3.54
CA GLY A 120 -7.79 -1.17 3.76
C GLY A 120 -6.44 -1.00 3.06
N VAL A 121 -6.26 -0.05 2.15
CA VAL A 121 -5.01 0.03 1.35
C VAL A 121 -3.78 0.42 2.16
N ILE A 122 -3.98 0.98 3.36
CA ILE A 122 -2.90 1.28 4.31
C ILE A 122 -2.47 0.04 5.13
N CYS A 123 -3.27 -1.03 5.10
CA CYS A 123 -2.94 -2.28 5.77
C CYS A 123 -1.75 -2.96 5.07
N GLY A 124 -1.12 -3.92 5.74
CA GLY A 124 0.06 -4.59 5.20
C GLY A 124 1.21 -3.62 4.88
N LEU A 125 1.44 -2.61 5.72
CA LEU A 125 2.44 -1.55 5.49
C LEU A 125 2.26 -0.81 4.15
N ALA A 126 1.01 -0.55 3.77
CA ALA A 126 0.63 0.14 2.54
C ALA A 126 1.06 -0.55 1.23
N HIS A 127 1.52 -1.81 1.26
CA HIS A 127 1.80 -2.57 0.04
C HIS A 127 0.63 -2.59 -0.95
N PRO A 128 -0.64 -2.72 -0.53
CA PRO A 128 -1.75 -2.64 -1.48
C PRO A 128 -1.82 -1.28 -2.19
N LEU A 129 -1.60 -0.16 -1.47
CA LEU A 129 -1.55 1.18 -2.07
C LEU A 129 -0.41 1.30 -3.10
N ILE A 130 0.78 0.77 -2.77
CA ILE A 130 1.92 0.75 -3.68
C ILE A 130 1.58 -0.06 -4.95
N HIS A 131 0.96 -1.22 -4.77
CA HIS A 131 0.54 -2.10 -5.85
C HIS A 131 -0.48 -1.42 -6.79
N ILE A 132 -1.45 -0.71 -6.23
CA ILE A 132 -2.40 0.12 -6.99
C ILE A 132 -1.62 1.15 -7.81
N GLY A 133 -0.65 1.85 -7.21
CA GLY A 133 0.20 2.80 -7.91
C GLY A 133 0.87 2.19 -9.15
N TYR A 134 1.52 1.03 -9.02
CA TYR A 134 2.13 0.34 -10.16
C TYR A 134 1.10 -0.17 -11.18
N ALA A 135 -0.10 -0.57 -10.76
CA ALA A 135 -1.14 -0.98 -11.69
C ALA A 135 -1.51 0.15 -12.66
N PHE A 136 -1.68 1.38 -12.14
CA PHE A 136 -1.98 2.56 -12.95
C PHE A 136 -0.75 3.04 -13.74
N GLU A 137 0.42 3.13 -13.10
CA GLU A 137 1.64 3.63 -13.73
C GLU A 137 2.09 2.74 -14.90
N LEU A 138 1.98 1.42 -14.73
CA LEU A 138 2.32 0.45 -15.78
C LEU A 138 1.15 0.14 -16.70
N ASP A 139 -0.03 0.72 -16.49
CA ASP A 139 -1.29 0.40 -17.18
C ASP A 139 -1.47 -1.12 -17.32
N SER A 140 -1.45 -1.81 -16.18
CA SER A 140 -1.41 -3.28 -16.10
C SER A 140 -2.61 -3.81 -15.31
N GLN A 141 -3.58 -4.35 -16.03
CA GLN A 141 -4.77 -4.98 -15.44
C GLN A 141 -4.40 -6.14 -14.51
N ILE A 142 -3.37 -6.92 -14.84
CA ILE A 142 -2.89 -8.04 -14.02
C ILE A 142 -2.41 -7.55 -12.65
N VAL A 143 -1.60 -6.49 -12.63
CA VAL A 143 -1.16 -5.87 -11.36
C VAL A 143 -2.35 -5.23 -10.64
N GLY A 144 -3.34 -4.70 -11.37
CA GLY A 144 -4.60 -4.23 -10.77
C GLY A 144 -5.40 -5.34 -10.06
N ILE A 145 -5.42 -6.55 -10.62
CA ILE A 145 -6.04 -7.72 -9.99
C ILE A 145 -5.29 -8.12 -8.72
N GLU A 146 -3.96 -8.22 -8.80
CA GLU A 146 -3.11 -8.49 -7.63
C GLU A 146 -3.30 -7.42 -6.54
N ALA A 147 -3.45 -6.15 -6.91
CA ALA A 147 -3.66 -5.05 -5.99
C ALA A 147 -4.96 -5.22 -5.19
N LEU A 148 -6.07 -5.57 -5.85
CA LEU A 148 -7.35 -5.82 -5.18
C LEU A 148 -7.29 -7.06 -4.30
N ALA A 149 -6.70 -8.16 -4.80
CA ALA A 149 -6.54 -9.38 -4.01
C ALA A 149 -5.70 -9.11 -2.75
N MET A 150 -4.56 -8.42 -2.91
CA MET A 150 -3.68 -8.02 -1.82
C MET A 150 -4.37 -7.09 -0.82
N THR A 151 -5.18 -6.14 -1.29
CA THR A 151 -5.99 -5.26 -0.43
C THR A 151 -6.98 -6.08 0.40
N ALA A 152 -7.68 -7.03 -0.23
CA ALA A 152 -8.66 -7.86 0.43
C ALA A 152 -8.05 -8.75 1.54
N VAL A 153 -6.94 -9.44 1.26
CA VAL A 153 -6.30 -10.33 2.25
C VAL A 153 -5.43 -9.61 3.27
N SER A 154 -4.98 -8.39 2.99
CA SER A 154 -4.23 -7.56 3.94
C SER A 154 -5.14 -6.76 4.87
N TYR A 155 -6.45 -6.71 4.59
CA TYR A 155 -7.43 -5.93 5.34
C TYR A 155 -7.39 -6.29 6.83
N ASN A 156 -7.17 -5.29 7.70
CA ASN A 156 -7.05 -5.51 9.15
C ASN A 156 -7.41 -4.23 9.92
N TYR A 157 -7.27 -4.26 11.25
CA TYR A 157 -7.59 -3.17 12.18
C TYR A 157 -7.10 -1.76 11.79
N LEU A 158 -6.12 -1.60 10.89
CA LEU A 158 -5.67 -0.30 10.42
C LEU A 158 -6.75 0.46 9.65
N HIS A 159 -7.68 -0.23 8.97
CA HIS A 159 -8.78 0.44 8.25
C HIS A 159 -9.62 1.33 9.18
N ASP A 160 -9.78 0.93 10.45
CA ASP A 160 -10.56 1.65 11.46
C ASP A 160 -10.07 3.09 11.67
N ILE A 161 -8.77 3.34 11.49
CA ILE A 161 -8.21 4.70 11.61
C ILE A 161 -8.78 5.57 10.50
N VAL A 162 -8.78 5.06 9.27
CA VAL A 162 -9.23 5.76 8.07
C VAL A 162 -10.74 5.99 8.12
N ASP A 163 -11.50 4.98 8.55
CA ASP A 163 -12.95 5.06 8.75
C ASP A 163 -13.35 6.17 9.73
N LYS A 164 -12.50 6.45 10.73
CA LYS A 164 -12.75 7.46 11.77
C LYS A 164 -12.21 8.85 11.41
N LEU A 165 -11.53 9.01 10.26
CA LEU A 165 -11.01 10.31 9.86
C LEU A 165 -12.16 11.30 9.68
N LYS A 166 -12.02 12.45 10.31
CA LYS A 166 -12.97 13.56 10.17
C LYS A 166 -12.29 14.69 9.42
N PRO A 167 -13.04 15.45 8.61
CA PRO A 167 -12.50 16.67 8.05
C PRO A 167 -12.05 17.62 9.17
N PRO A 168 -10.81 18.13 9.10
CA PRO A 168 -10.26 19.08 10.04
C PRO A 168 -11.06 20.39 10.03
N LYS A 169 -11.30 20.97 11.21
CA LYS A 169 -12.15 22.17 11.37
C LYS A 169 -11.37 23.48 11.57
N SER A 170 -10.08 23.39 11.84
CA SER A 170 -9.20 24.53 12.15
C SER A 170 -8.30 24.90 10.97
N PRO A 171 -7.65 26.08 10.98
CA PRO A 171 -6.62 26.42 10.01
C PRO A 171 -5.52 25.35 9.97
N SER A 172 -5.02 25.03 8.78
CA SER A 172 -3.99 24.00 8.61
C SER A 172 -2.67 24.45 9.21
N LYS A 173 -2.07 23.60 10.04
CA LYS A 173 -0.62 23.60 10.24
C LYS A 173 0.06 22.94 9.04
N SER A 174 1.36 23.18 8.89
CA SER A 174 2.22 22.45 7.96
C SER A 174 2.57 21.05 8.49
N ALA A 175 2.93 20.13 7.59
CA ALA A 175 3.34 18.77 7.95
C ALA A 175 4.42 18.74 9.05
N ILE A 176 5.43 19.61 8.95
CA ILE A 176 6.56 19.65 9.90
C ILE A 176 6.16 20.20 11.27
N GLU A 177 5.20 21.12 11.35
CA GLU A 177 4.66 21.61 12.62
C GLU A 177 3.88 20.51 13.33
N ILE A 178 3.05 19.77 12.59
CA ILE A 178 2.31 18.62 13.13
C ILE A 178 3.29 17.54 13.61
N PHE A 179 4.35 17.27 12.85
CA PHE A 179 5.39 16.32 13.25
C PHE A 179 6.11 16.74 14.53
N LYS A 180 6.40 18.03 14.70
CA LYS A 180 6.96 18.57 15.96
C LYS A 180 5.98 18.43 17.12
N ASP A 181 4.69 18.67 16.88
CA ASP A 181 3.66 18.51 17.91
C ASP A 181 3.53 17.05 18.34
N ILE A 182 3.59 16.09 17.41
CA ILE A 182 3.61 14.64 17.72
C ILE A 182 4.79 14.32 18.64
N ARG A 183 5.98 14.83 18.32
CA ARG A 183 7.18 14.62 19.15
C ARG A 183 7.04 15.17 20.57
N LEU A 184 6.25 16.21 20.77
CA LEU A 184 6.04 16.86 22.06
C LEU A 184 4.81 16.33 22.82
N ASP A 185 4.04 15.42 22.22
CA ASP A 185 2.82 14.89 22.82
C ASP A 185 3.10 13.75 23.81
N ASN A 186 3.11 14.10 25.10
CA ASN A 186 3.33 13.13 26.19
C ASN A 186 2.20 12.08 26.33
N ARG A 187 1.11 12.20 25.57
CA ARG A 187 0.08 11.14 25.49
C ARG A 187 0.56 9.98 24.63
N LEU A 188 1.49 10.19 23.70
CA LEU A 188 2.01 9.15 22.81
C LEU A 188 3.21 8.45 23.44
N PRO A 189 3.42 7.16 23.13
CA PRO A 189 4.57 6.42 23.65
C PRO A 189 5.88 6.99 23.10
N SER A 190 6.89 7.08 23.96
CA SER A 190 8.27 7.37 23.54
C SER A 190 9.01 6.07 23.24
N TYR A 191 9.81 6.08 22.17
CA TYR A 191 10.64 4.94 21.76
C TYR A 191 11.98 4.89 22.53
N ASP A 192 12.19 5.74 23.53
CA ASP A 192 13.39 5.77 24.38
C ASP A 192 13.39 4.69 25.49
N THR A 193 12.35 3.85 25.56
CA THR A 193 12.19 2.79 26.58
C THR A 193 12.09 1.41 25.96
N SER A 194 12.53 0.39 26.70
CA SER A 194 12.56 -1.02 26.23
C SER A 194 11.20 -1.62 25.89
N ASP A 195 10.11 -1.06 26.44
CA ASP A 195 8.73 -1.52 26.20
C ASP A 195 8.05 -0.68 25.12
N VAL A 196 8.48 -0.87 23.87
CA VAL A 196 7.90 -0.18 22.71
C VAL A 196 6.57 -0.83 22.34
N PRO A 197 5.44 -0.10 22.34
CA PRO A 197 4.17 -0.66 21.93
C PRO A 197 4.18 -0.98 20.43
N THR A 198 3.54 -2.09 20.09
CA THR A 198 3.29 -2.49 18.70
C THR A 198 2.40 -1.47 18.00
N LEU A 199 2.40 -1.47 16.66
CA LEU A 199 1.49 -0.63 15.89
C LEU A 199 0.02 -0.91 16.26
N GLU A 200 -0.35 -2.16 16.51
CA GLU A 200 -1.69 -2.53 16.96
C GLU A 200 -2.05 -1.89 18.30
N GLU A 201 -1.14 -1.92 19.27
CA GLU A 201 -1.34 -1.25 20.57
C GLU A 201 -1.42 0.27 20.43
N ILE A 202 -0.64 0.86 19.51
CA ILE A 202 -0.74 2.29 19.19
C ILE A 202 -2.14 2.63 18.68
N VAL A 203 -2.65 1.87 17.71
CA VAL A 203 -3.99 2.09 17.17
C VAL A 203 -5.05 1.88 18.24
N LYS A 204 -4.99 0.77 18.99
CA LYS A 204 -5.99 0.44 20.00
C LYS A 204 -6.07 1.48 21.11
N ASN A 205 -4.93 1.98 21.60
CA ASN A 205 -4.88 2.79 22.81
C ASN A 205 -4.70 4.29 22.55
N TYR A 206 -4.24 4.69 21.36
CA TYR A 206 -3.84 6.08 21.08
C TYR A 206 -4.49 6.68 19.83
N THR A 207 -5.46 6.01 19.20
CA THR A 207 -6.17 6.52 17.99
C THR A 207 -6.66 7.96 18.17
N ASP A 208 -7.29 8.30 19.30
CA ASP A 208 -7.79 9.67 19.52
C ASP A 208 -6.67 10.72 19.52
N SER A 209 -5.51 10.38 20.07
CA SER A 209 -4.32 11.26 20.05
C SER A 209 -3.77 11.39 18.64
N VAL A 210 -3.63 10.29 17.89
CA VAL A 210 -3.21 10.29 16.47
C VAL A 210 -4.17 11.14 15.62
N LEU A 211 -5.48 10.93 15.78
CA LEU A 211 -6.51 11.69 15.07
C LEU A 211 -6.50 13.17 15.48
N SER A 212 -6.14 13.51 16.72
CA SER A 212 -5.99 14.91 17.14
C SER A 212 -4.85 15.63 16.40
N HIS A 213 -3.79 14.92 15.98
CA HIS A 213 -2.73 15.47 15.13
C HIS A 213 -3.15 15.55 13.67
N TYR A 214 -3.76 14.49 13.14
CA TYR A 214 -4.30 14.48 11.78
C TYR A 214 -5.28 15.65 11.54
N ASN A 215 -6.17 15.91 12.52
CA ASN A 215 -7.17 16.98 12.44
C ASN A 215 -6.59 18.41 12.45
N GLN A 216 -5.27 18.58 12.59
CA GLN A 216 -4.58 19.86 12.46
C GLN A 216 -4.22 20.17 10.99
N TRP A 217 -4.38 19.21 10.09
CA TRP A 217 -4.03 19.37 8.68
C TRP A 217 -5.25 19.49 7.78
N LYS A 218 -5.57 20.70 7.32
CA LYS A 218 -6.64 20.91 6.34
C LYS A 218 -6.25 20.37 4.97
N MET A 219 -6.81 19.23 4.55
CA MET A 219 -6.68 18.70 3.19
C MET A 219 -7.96 18.90 2.39
N ASN A 220 -7.88 19.58 1.25
CA ASN A 220 -9.00 19.83 0.35
C ASN A 220 -8.50 20.05 -1.10
N LYS A 221 -9.43 20.16 -2.05
CA LYS A 221 -9.09 20.30 -3.47
C LYS A 221 -8.24 21.54 -3.80
N GLU A 222 -8.30 22.60 -3.00
CA GLU A 222 -7.56 23.85 -3.24
C GLU A 222 -6.09 23.74 -2.80
N ASN A 223 -5.75 22.79 -1.93
CA ASN A 223 -4.41 22.67 -1.35
C ASN A 223 -3.81 21.25 -1.40
N ILE A 224 -4.42 20.35 -2.16
CA ILE A 224 -3.99 18.94 -2.24
C ILE A 224 -2.58 18.81 -2.80
N GLU A 225 -2.20 19.59 -3.81
CA GLU A 225 -0.85 19.56 -4.38
C GLU A 225 0.21 19.97 -3.36
N LYS A 226 -0.03 21.08 -2.67
CA LYS A 226 0.85 21.56 -1.59
C LYS A 226 0.92 20.56 -0.44
N THR A 227 -0.21 19.94 -0.09
CA THR A 227 -0.28 18.90 0.95
C THR A 227 0.60 17.71 0.60
N ILE A 228 0.53 17.24 -0.65
CA ILE A 228 1.35 16.12 -1.14
C ILE A 228 2.83 16.50 -1.13
N GLU A 229 3.18 17.72 -1.54
CA GLU A 229 4.56 18.24 -1.48
C GLU A 229 5.10 18.25 -0.04
N GLU A 230 4.34 18.80 0.92
CA GLU A 230 4.74 18.82 2.33
C GLU A 230 4.84 17.41 2.95
N LEU A 231 3.96 16.48 2.58
CA LEU A 231 4.05 15.07 3.00
C LEU A 231 5.32 14.42 2.48
N PHE A 232 5.65 14.64 1.22
CA PHE A 232 6.82 14.06 0.58
C PHE A 232 8.11 14.60 1.20
N ASP A 233 8.23 15.91 1.37
CA ASP A 233 9.36 16.53 2.05
C ASP A 233 9.53 15.96 3.45
N LEU A 234 8.45 15.87 4.22
CA LEU A 234 8.50 15.30 5.57
C LEU A 234 8.94 13.83 5.56
N ALA A 235 8.45 13.02 4.61
CA ALA A 235 8.85 11.63 4.47
C ALA A 235 10.36 11.51 4.17
N VAL A 236 10.89 12.35 3.27
CA VAL A 236 12.33 12.40 2.95
C VAL A 236 13.14 12.85 4.16
N TYR A 237 12.71 13.87 4.90
CA TYR A 237 13.38 14.31 6.12
C TYR A 237 13.36 13.21 7.19
N ALA A 238 12.21 12.59 7.44
CA ALA A 238 12.08 11.53 8.43
C ALA A 238 12.95 10.32 8.07
N TYR A 239 12.97 9.92 6.80
CA TYR A 239 13.80 8.81 6.33
C TYR A 239 15.30 9.15 6.37
N GLY A 240 15.67 10.35 5.92
CA GLY A 240 17.07 10.78 5.81
C GLY A 240 17.71 11.22 7.12
N ALA A 241 16.94 11.68 8.11
CA ALA A 241 17.47 12.31 9.32
C ALA A 241 17.33 11.47 10.60
N THR A 242 16.84 10.23 10.53
CA THR A 242 16.64 9.35 11.70
C THR A 242 17.77 8.36 11.96
N HIS A 243 18.83 8.38 11.15
CA HIS A 243 20.01 7.54 11.36
C HIS A 243 20.96 8.13 12.42
N LYS A 244 21.79 7.27 13.03
CA LYS A 244 22.80 7.72 13.99
C LYS A 244 23.97 8.37 13.26
N PRO A 245 24.58 9.45 13.79
CA PRO A 245 25.80 10.01 13.23
C PRO A 245 26.90 8.94 13.10
N ASN A 246 27.45 8.77 11.89
CA ASN A 246 28.47 7.78 11.53
C ASN A 246 28.03 6.30 11.53
N ASP A 247 26.73 6.03 11.63
CA ASP A 247 26.14 4.69 11.57
C ASP A 247 24.82 4.77 10.79
N ILE A 248 24.97 4.85 9.46
CA ILE A 248 23.86 5.12 8.54
C ILE A 248 23.06 3.82 8.34
N GLU A 249 21.96 3.72 9.08
CA GLU A 249 20.93 2.70 8.88
C GLU A 249 19.62 3.38 8.49
N PHE A 250 18.96 2.85 7.46
CA PHE A 250 17.66 3.34 7.02
C PHE A 250 16.54 2.43 7.55
N GLY A 251 15.56 3.04 8.20
CA GLY A 251 14.44 2.29 8.80
C GLY A 251 13.51 1.72 7.73
N PHE A 252 13.31 0.40 7.74
CA PHE A 252 12.39 -0.30 6.82
C PHE A 252 10.96 0.29 6.84
N VAL A 253 10.40 0.57 8.01
CA VAL A 253 9.05 1.16 8.12
C VAL A 253 9.01 2.57 7.52
N LEU A 254 10.05 3.38 7.73
CA LEU A 254 10.10 4.76 7.23
C LEU A 254 10.23 4.83 5.70
N LEU A 255 10.84 3.82 5.06
CA LEU A 255 10.90 3.72 3.60
C LEU A 255 9.51 3.80 2.95
N HIS A 256 8.49 3.21 3.59
CA HIS A 256 7.14 3.14 3.05
C HIS A 256 6.45 4.52 3.02
N LEU A 257 6.92 5.49 3.81
CA LEU A 257 6.39 6.86 3.78
C LEU A 257 6.68 7.57 2.44
N GLY A 258 7.73 7.16 1.74
CA GLY A 258 8.13 7.74 0.45
C GLY A 258 7.31 7.23 -0.75
N ALA A 259 6.43 6.25 -0.55
CA ALA A 259 5.74 5.57 -1.66
C ALA A 259 4.57 6.36 -2.27
N ILE A 260 4.33 7.59 -1.81
CA ILE A 260 3.28 8.48 -2.30
C ILE A 260 3.94 9.62 -3.08
N HIS A 261 4.28 9.38 -4.35
CA HIS A 261 4.66 10.45 -5.26
C HIS A 261 3.91 10.32 -6.58
N ARG A 262 3.35 11.44 -7.05
CA ARG A 262 2.79 11.58 -8.38
C ARG A 262 3.73 12.49 -9.16
N GLU A 263 4.28 12.02 -10.28
CA GLU A 263 5.00 12.90 -11.19
C GLU A 263 4.07 14.02 -11.67
N ARG A 264 4.58 15.27 -11.69
CA ARG A 264 3.86 16.38 -12.32
C ARG A 264 3.75 16.08 -13.82
N PRO A 265 2.57 16.14 -14.43
CA PRO A 265 2.51 16.17 -15.90
C PRO A 265 3.23 17.44 -16.37
N GLY A 266 4.27 17.26 -17.17
CA GLY A 266 4.97 18.35 -17.87
C GLY A 266 4.15 18.98 -18.97
#